data_AF-A0A9E2Z560-F1
#
_entry.id   AF-A0A9E2Z560-F1
#
_cell.length_a   1.000
_cell.length_b   1.000
_cell.length_c   1.000
_cell.angle_alpha   90.00
_cell.angle_beta   90.00
_cell.angle_gamma   90.00
#
_symmetry.space_group_name_H-M   'P 1'
#
loop_
_entity.id
_entity.type
_entity.pdbx_description
1 polymer ?
#
loop_
_entity_poly.entity_id
_entity_poly.type
_entity_poly.pdbx_seq_one_letter_code
_entity_poly.pdbx_strand_id
1 'polypeptide(L)'
;TGAPRFRGIDEHGREILDYLDGDVAIPPFPDWVADEGLLVSVARLQRELHRAAVGFRLPAGMTWPARRLPQGAQGDLVCHTDLCLENVVVREGRAAAFIDFDMATPASPLFDIAVAARHWVPLRDPVDIADARAATDLARRFRLFAGAHHLGAAQREQVTSMVSAFLDDALASIRRRAEAGHPGFARMWADGYEGMNRRSRVWLLQYAKDLCAVGPDRQ
;
A
#
# COMPACT_ATOMS: atom_id res chain seq x y z
N THR A 1 -13.38 5.02 -15.14
CA THR A 1 -13.44 5.50 -13.74
C THR A 1 -12.49 4.65 -12.93
N GLY A 2 -11.80 5.20 -11.93
CA GLY A 2 -10.78 4.49 -11.14
C GLY A 2 -11.26 3.97 -9.79
N ALA A 3 -12.56 4.01 -9.52
CA ALA A 3 -13.21 3.54 -8.30
C ALA A 3 -14.69 3.24 -8.58
N PRO A 4 -15.37 2.43 -7.76
CA PRO A 4 -16.82 2.24 -7.81
C PRO A 4 -17.54 3.57 -7.63
N ARG A 5 -18.61 3.80 -8.39
CA ARG A 5 -19.48 4.95 -8.14
C ARG A 5 -20.40 4.63 -6.97
N PHE A 6 -20.43 5.53 -6.00
CA PHE A 6 -21.43 5.53 -4.94
C PHE A 6 -22.82 5.83 -5.50
N ARG A 7 -23.80 4.96 -5.18
CA ARG A 7 -25.19 5.05 -5.63
C ARG A 7 -26.17 5.43 -4.52
N GLY A 8 -25.72 5.46 -3.28
CA GLY A 8 -26.53 5.78 -2.12
C GLY A 8 -26.34 4.76 -1.00
N ILE A 9 -27.22 4.86 -0.01
CA ILE A 9 -27.27 3.94 1.13
C ILE A 9 -28.63 3.24 1.07
N ASP A 10 -28.65 1.93 1.27
CA ASP A 10 -29.89 1.16 1.32
C ASP A 10 -30.62 1.30 2.67
N GLU A 11 -31.80 0.67 2.78
CA GLU A 11 -32.63 0.71 3.98
C GLU A 11 -31.99 0.06 5.23
N HIS A 12 -30.92 -0.71 5.06
CA HIS A 12 -30.17 -1.35 6.14
C HIS A 12 -28.92 -0.56 6.54
N GLY A 13 -28.71 0.63 5.96
CA GLY A 13 -27.53 1.45 6.23
C GLY A 13 -26.28 0.98 5.48
N ARG A 14 -26.41 0.19 4.42
CA ARG A 14 -25.27 -0.32 3.63
C ARG A 14 -25.05 0.54 2.39
N GLU A 15 -23.80 0.76 2.04
CA GLU A 15 -23.46 1.46 0.81
C GLU A 15 -23.83 0.64 -0.43
N ILE A 16 -24.42 1.31 -1.42
CA ILE A 16 -24.66 0.75 -2.75
C ILE A 16 -23.60 1.31 -3.68
N LEU A 17 -22.77 0.44 -4.24
CA LEU A 17 -21.67 0.80 -5.13
C LEU A 17 -21.83 0.11 -6.49
N ASP A 18 -21.30 0.72 -7.55
CA ASP A 18 -21.19 0.05 -8.85
C ASP A 18 -20.35 -1.24 -8.73
N TYR A 19 -20.83 -2.34 -9.28
CA TYR A 19 -20.00 -3.53 -9.52
C TYR A 19 -18.97 -3.22 -10.60
N LEU A 20 -17.72 -3.61 -10.36
CA LEU A 20 -16.62 -3.46 -11.30
C LEU A 20 -16.18 -4.83 -11.78
N ASP A 21 -16.33 -5.08 -13.07
CA ASP A 21 -15.85 -6.29 -13.72
C ASP A 21 -14.31 -6.30 -13.80
N GLY A 22 -13.71 -7.41 -13.37
CA GLY A 22 -12.26 -7.63 -13.31
C GLY A 22 -11.86 -8.63 -12.22
N ASP A 23 -10.56 -8.91 -12.16
CA ASP A 23 -9.95 -9.84 -11.21
C ASP A 23 -9.39 -9.11 -9.99
N VAL A 24 -9.43 -9.75 -8.82
CA VAL A 24 -8.78 -9.27 -7.60
C VAL A 24 -7.83 -10.36 -7.11
N ALA A 25 -6.61 -9.98 -6.71
CA ALA A 25 -5.65 -10.92 -6.17
C ALA A 25 -6.04 -11.30 -4.74
N ILE A 26 -6.24 -12.59 -4.47
CA ILE A 26 -6.44 -13.14 -3.12
C ILE A 26 -5.42 -14.25 -2.84
N PRO A 27 -5.04 -14.51 -1.57
CA PRO A 27 -4.15 -15.61 -1.23
C PRO A 27 -4.72 -17.00 -1.58
N PRO A 28 -3.90 -17.96 -2.08
CA PRO A 28 -2.51 -17.76 -2.54
C PRO A 28 -2.47 -16.84 -3.76
N PHE A 29 -1.64 -15.79 -3.70
CA PHE A 29 -1.67 -14.74 -4.72
C PHE A 29 -1.25 -15.30 -6.09
N PRO A 30 -1.98 -14.95 -7.16
CA PRO A 30 -1.70 -15.45 -8.50
C PRO A 30 -0.43 -14.83 -9.09
N ASP A 31 0.27 -15.57 -9.95
CA ASP A 31 1.58 -15.16 -10.50
C ASP A 31 1.56 -13.80 -11.20
N TRP A 32 0.42 -13.40 -11.78
CA TRP A 32 0.29 -12.10 -12.45
C TRP A 32 0.53 -10.90 -11.54
N VAL A 33 0.48 -11.05 -10.20
CA VAL A 33 0.86 -9.97 -9.27
C VAL A 33 2.34 -9.58 -9.38
N ALA A 34 3.18 -10.45 -9.95
CA ALA A 34 4.58 -10.18 -10.21
C ALA A 34 4.80 -9.36 -11.50
N ASP A 35 3.79 -9.16 -12.34
CA ASP A 35 3.93 -8.39 -13.57
C ASP A 35 4.31 -6.92 -13.29
N GLU A 36 5.30 -6.41 -14.02
CA GLU A 36 5.78 -5.04 -13.86
C GLU A 36 4.88 -4.02 -14.56
N GLY A 37 4.21 -4.42 -15.64
CA GLY A 37 3.23 -3.60 -16.34
C GLY A 37 2.01 -3.29 -15.45
N LEU A 38 1.56 -4.29 -14.69
CA LEU A 38 0.54 -4.15 -13.65
C LEU A 38 1.02 -3.23 -12.54
N LEU A 39 2.20 -3.48 -11.96
CA LEU A 39 2.79 -2.62 -10.92
C LEU A 39 2.83 -1.14 -11.34
N VAL A 40 3.33 -0.85 -12.55
CA VAL A 40 3.40 0.51 -13.08
C VAL A 40 2.01 1.10 -13.29
N SER A 41 1.02 0.29 -13.69
CA SER A 41 -0.36 0.75 -13.82
C SER A 41 -1.01 1.10 -12.48
N VAL A 42 -0.74 0.34 -11.41
CA VAL A 42 -1.18 0.66 -10.04
C VAL A 42 -0.60 2.00 -9.60
N ALA A 43 0.71 2.20 -9.75
CA ALA A 43 1.37 3.46 -9.40
C ALA A 43 0.77 4.67 -10.13
N ARG A 44 0.47 4.51 -11.43
CA ARG A 44 -0.16 5.56 -12.24
C ARG A 44 -1.58 5.86 -11.75
N LEU A 45 -2.37 4.84 -11.47
CA LEU A 45 -3.74 5.00 -10.97
C LEU A 45 -3.75 5.64 -9.57
N GLN A 46 -2.81 5.28 -8.69
CA GLN A 46 -2.64 5.92 -7.38
C GLN A 46 -2.28 7.40 -7.51
N ARG A 47 -1.40 7.75 -8.45
CA ARG A 47 -1.10 9.15 -8.73
C ARG A 47 -2.31 9.91 -9.29
N GLU A 48 -3.15 9.26 -10.09
CA GLU A 48 -4.41 9.85 -10.57
C GLU A 48 -5.41 10.05 -9.44
N LEU A 49 -5.52 9.10 -8.50
CA LEU A 49 -6.29 9.27 -7.27
C LEU A 49 -5.80 10.49 -6.49
N HIS A 50 -4.48 10.63 -6.28
CA HIS A 50 -3.92 11.78 -5.57
C HIS A 50 -4.25 13.10 -6.25
N ARG A 51 -4.15 13.15 -7.59
CA ARG A 51 -4.54 14.34 -8.36
C ARG A 51 -6.02 14.66 -8.22
N ALA A 52 -6.88 13.65 -8.27
CA ALA A 52 -8.33 13.81 -8.11
C ALA A 52 -8.72 14.27 -6.69
N ALA A 53 -7.95 13.89 -5.67
CA ALA A 53 -8.16 14.30 -4.29
C ALA A 53 -7.70 15.75 -4.00
N VAL A 54 -6.95 16.39 -4.89
CA VAL A 54 -6.51 17.78 -4.71
C VAL A 54 -7.73 18.69 -4.63
N GLY A 55 -7.78 19.49 -3.55
CA GLY A 55 -8.88 20.43 -3.32
C GLY A 55 -10.16 19.79 -2.78
N PHE A 56 -10.19 18.46 -2.58
CA PHE A 56 -11.30 17.83 -1.89
C PHE A 56 -11.44 18.41 -0.47
N ARG A 57 -12.70 18.67 -0.08
CA ARG A 57 -13.06 19.15 1.25
C ARG A 57 -14.24 18.32 1.72
N LEU A 58 -14.20 17.90 2.99
CA LEU A 58 -15.35 17.29 3.60
C LEU A 58 -16.52 18.29 3.60
N PRO A 59 -17.76 17.82 3.37
CA PRO A 59 -18.95 18.60 3.64
C PRO A 59 -18.95 19.12 5.08
N ALA A 60 -19.57 20.29 5.29
CA ALA A 60 -19.69 20.87 6.61
C ALA A 60 -20.36 19.89 7.60
N GLY A 61 -19.81 19.78 8.81
CA GLY A 61 -20.31 18.86 9.84
C GLY A 61 -19.78 17.42 9.75
N MET A 62 -19.01 17.08 8.72
CA MET A 62 -18.34 15.78 8.61
C MET A 62 -16.90 15.87 9.13
N THR A 63 -16.45 14.82 9.80
CA THR A 63 -15.06 14.67 10.25
C THR A 63 -14.52 13.31 9.85
N TRP A 64 -13.21 13.22 9.67
CA TRP A 64 -12.54 11.94 9.53
C TRP A 64 -12.48 11.25 10.90
N PRO A 65 -12.63 9.91 10.96
CA PRO A 65 -12.33 9.16 12.16
C PRO A 65 -10.92 9.48 12.64
N ALA A 66 -10.73 9.63 13.95
CA ALA A 66 -9.42 9.88 14.53
C ALA A 66 -8.48 8.69 14.23
N ARG A 67 -7.59 8.86 13.26
CA ARG A 67 -6.57 7.88 12.90
C ARG A 67 -5.20 8.35 13.39
N ARG A 68 -4.50 7.46 14.11
CA ARG A 68 -3.10 7.68 14.48
C ARG A 68 -2.23 7.30 13.28
N LEU A 69 -1.74 8.31 12.57
CA LEU A 69 -0.73 8.14 11.54
C LEU A 69 0.67 8.13 12.15
N PRO A 70 1.64 7.39 11.57
CA PRO A 70 3.04 7.47 11.96
C PRO A 70 3.59 8.90 11.87
N GLN A 71 4.73 9.16 12.51
CA GLN A 71 5.41 10.44 12.38
C GLN A 71 5.82 10.70 10.92
N GLY A 72 5.51 11.89 10.40
CA GLY A 72 5.83 12.28 9.03
C GLY A 72 4.80 11.82 7.99
N ALA A 73 3.78 11.05 8.40
CA ALA A 73 2.68 10.62 7.53
C ALA A 73 1.53 11.62 7.47
N GLN A 74 1.56 12.70 8.26
CA GLN A 74 0.54 13.75 8.28
C GLN A 74 0.48 14.51 6.95
N GLY A 75 -0.72 14.88 6.53
CA GLY A 75 -0.96 15.69 5.34
C GLY A 75 -2.45 15.93 5.13
N ASP A 76 -2.78 16.85 4.20
CA ASP A 76 -4.15 17.29 3.97
C ASP A 76 -4.83 16.59 2.78
N LEU A 77 -4.10 15.72 2.07
CA LEU A 77 -4.63 15.01 0.91
C LEU A 77 -5.35 13.75 1.37
N VAL A 78 -6.59 13.55 0.93
CA VAL A 78 -7.31 12.30 1.17
C VAL A 78 -6.64 11.18 0.39
N CYS A 79 -6.03 10.26 1.12
CA CYS A 79 -5.32 9.10 0.60
C CYS A 79 -6.09 7.83 0.92
N HIS A 80 -5.84 6.74 0.18
CA HIS A 80 -6.48 5.45 0.43
C HIS A 80 -5.94 4.77 1.70
N THR A 81 -4.63 4.84 1.89
CA THR A 81 -3.83 4.34 3.02
C THR A 81 -3.89 2.84 3.29
N ASP A 82 -4.45 2.07 2.36
CA ASP A 82 -4.53 0.61 2.45
C ASP A 82 -4.59 -0.07 1.06
N LEU A 83 -3.73 0.38 0.14
CA LEU A 83 -3.64 -0.21 -1.20
C LEU A 83 -2.84 -1.52 -1.19
N CYS A 84 -3.44 -2.55 -0.59
CA CYS A 84 -2.99 -3.94 -0.71
C CYS A 84 -3.36 -4.52 -2.10
N LEU A 85 -3.04 -5.80 -2.32
CA LEU A 85 -3.32 -6.48 -3.59
C LEU A 85 -4.83 -6.70 -3.77
N GLU A 86 -5.50 -7.00 -2.67
CA GLU A 86 -6.92 -7.29 -2.56
C GLU A 86 -7.79 -6.06 -2.86
N ASN A 87 -7.23 -4.86 -2.75
CA ASN A 87 -7.95 -3.60 -2.94
C ASN A 87 -7.81 -3.00 -4.35
N VAL A 88 -7.33 -3.80 -5.31
CA VAL A 88 -7.16 -3.38 -6.70
C VAL A 88 -7.87 -4.35 -7.64
N VAL A 89 -8.82 -3.82 -8.40
CA VAL A 89 -9.45 -4.53 -9.51
C VAL A 89 -8.53 -4.45 -10.72
N VAL A 90 -8.20 -5.61 -11.28
CA VAL A 90 -7.34 -5.80 -12.45
C VAL A 90 -8.18 -6.22 -13.64
N ARG A 91 -7.95 -5.58 -14.80
CA ARG A 91 -8.59 -5.97 -16.06
C ARG A 91 -7.55 -5.93 -17.15
N GLU A 92 -7.47 -7.01 -17.93
CA GLU A 92 -6.49 -7.15 -19.03
C GLU A 92 -5.04 -6.89 -18.56
N GLY A 93 -4.70 -7.38 -17.35
CA GLY A 93 -3.38 -7.23 -16.75
C GLY A 93 -3.04 -5.80 -16.27
N ARG A 94 -4.02 -4.91 -16.14
CA ARG A 94 -3.83 -3.53 -15.69
C ARG A 94 -4.76 -3.18 -14.53
N ALA A 95 -4.31 -2.29 -13.64
CA ALA A 95 -5.15 -1.72 -12.62
C ALA A 95 -6.31 -0.94 -13.26
N ALA A 96 -7.53 -1.37 -13.00
CA ALA A 96 -8.75 -0.77 -13.50
C ALA A 96 -9.38 0.18 -12.45
N ALA A 97 -9.36 -0.22 -11.18
CA ALA A 97 -9.93 0.56 -10.09
C ALA A 97 -9.35 0.18 -8.73
N PHE A 98 -9.49 1.09 -7.77
CA PHE A 98 -9.34 0.80 -6.34
C PHE A 98 -10.69 0.61 -5.67
N ILE A 99 -10.72 -0.23 -4.66
CA ILE A 99 -11.89 -0.54 -3.83
C ILE A 99 -11.48 -0.47 -2.35
N ASP A 100 -12.46 -0.54 -1.44
CA ASP A 100 -12.24 -0.52 0.01
C ASP A 100 -11.56 0.78 0.52
N PHE A 101 -12.34 1.86 0.51
CA PHE A 101 -11.91 3.17 0.98
C PHE A 101 -12.14 3.39 2.49
N ASP A 102 -12.48 2.35 3.26
CA ASP A 102 -12.80 2.48 4.70
C ASP A 102 -11.61 3.01 5.53
N MET A 103 -10.40 2.77 5.02
CA MET A 103 -9.17 3.24 5.60
C MET A 103 -8.79 4.66 5.18
N ALA A 104 -9.47 5.24 4.19
CA ALA A 104 -9.11 6.52 3.62
C ALA A 104 -9.10 7.64 4.67
N THR A 105 -8.09 8.50 4.57
CA THR A 105 -7.86 9.58 5.55
C THR A 105 -6.94 10.65 4.96
N PRO A 106 -7.01 11.90 5.45
CA PRO A 106 -5.98 12.89 5.18
C PRO A 106 -4.62 12.38 5.63
N ALA A 107 -3.69 12.32 4.69
CA ALA A 107 -2.32 11.88 4.92
C ALA A 107 -1.37 12.51 3.90
N SER A 108 -0.08 12.31 4.10
CA SER A 108 0.94 12.60 3.10
C SER A 108 0.80 11.64 1.90
N PRO A 109 0.83 12.12 0.65
CA PRO A 109 0.85 11.23 -0.51
C PRO A 109 2.04 10.26 -0.51
N LEU A 110 3.18 10.67 0.06
CA LEU A 110 4.35 9.77 0.19
C LEU A 110 4.09 8.62 1.16
N PHE A 111 3.28 8.83 2.20
CA PHE A 111 2.87 7.77 3.11
C PHE A 111 1.96 6.76 2.41
N ASP A 112 1.00 7.25 1.62
CA ASP A 112 0.12 6.38 0.82
C ASP A 112 0.92 5.53 -0.19
N ILE A 113 1.91 6.13 -0.84
CA ILE A 113 2.86 5.44 -1.73
C ILE A 113 3.68 4.40 -0.95
N ALA A 114 4.14 4.72 0.26
CA ALA A 114 4.88 3.79 1.11
C ALA A 114 4.04 2.57 1.50
N VAL A 115 2.76 2.77 1.84
CA VAL A 115 1.83 1.68 2.11
C VAL A 115 1.64 0.80 0.87
N ALA A 116 1.38 1.39 -0.30
CA ALA A 116 1.24 0.64 -1.54
C ALA A 116 2.53 -0.12 -1.91
N ALA A 117 3.70 0.51 -1.79
CA ALA A 117 4.98 -0.11 -2.08
C ALA A 117 5.26 -1.34 -1.20
N ARG A 118 4.89 -1.31 0.08
CA ARG A 118 5.04 -2.46 1.01
C ARG A 118 4.27 -3.69 0.52
N HIS A 119 3.18 -3.47 -0.21
CA HIS A 119 2.30 -4.52 -0.71
C HIS A 119 2.68 -4.94 -2.11
N TRP A 120 2.90 -4.01 -3.02
CA TRP A 120 3.09 -4.29 -4.44
C TRP A 120 4.54 -4.59 -4.83
N VAL A 121 5.51 -4.10 -4.06
CA VAL A 121 6.96 -4.33 -4.24
C VAL A 121 7.53 -5.36 -3.25
N PRO A 122 6.68 -6.00 -2.43
CA PRO A 122 7.02 -6.49 -1.07
C PRO A 122 8.43 -6.13 -0.55
N LEU A 123 8.59 -4.94 0.03
CA LEU A 123 9.86 -4.42 0.58
C LEU A 123 10.33 -5.18 1.85
N ARG A 124 10.72 -6.44 1.68
CA ARG A 124 11.14 -7.38 2.72
C ARG A 124 12.07 -8.45 2.13
N ASP A 125 12.62 -9.27 3.00
CA ASP A 125 13.44 -10.41 2.59
C ASP A 125 12.64 -11.40 1.72
N PRO A 126 13.16 -11.85 0.56
CA PRO A 126 12.49 -12.82 -0.30
C PRO A 126 12.07 -14.13 0.39
N VAL A 127 12.75 -14.53 1.48
CA VAL A 127 12.36 -15.71 2.27
C VAL A 127 10.95 -15.58 2.88
N ASP A 128 10.48 -14.34 3.04
CA ASP A 128 9.17 -14.01 3.61
C ASP A 128 8.11 -13.64 2.55
N ILE A 129 8.37 -13.93 1.27
CA ILE A 129 7.45 -13.70 0.15
C ILE A 129 7.00 -15.05 -0.39
N ALA A 130 5.71 -15.35 -0.27
CA ALA A 130 5.15 -16.67 -0.60
C ALA A 130 4.54 -16.77 -2.02
N ASP A 131 4.79 -15.77 -2.87
CA ASP A 131 4.25 -15.68 -4.23
C ASP A 131 5.35 -15.36 -5.26
N ALA A 132 4.98 -15.30 -6.54
CA ALA A 132 5.91 -15.11 -7.65
C ALA A 132 6.83 -13.88 -7.53
N ARG A 133 6.49 -12.89 -6.70
CA ARG A 133 7.34 -11.70 -6.49
C ARG A 133 8.64 -12.03 -5.78
N ALA A 134 8.72 -13.16 -5.05
CA ALA A 134 9.94 -13.62 -4.40
C ALA A 134 11.11 -13.81 -5.39
N ALA A 135 10.80 -14.15 -6.64
CA ALA A 135 11.79 -14.36 -7.70
C ALA A 135 12.13 -13.10 -8.51
N THR A 136 11.56 -11.94 -8.15
CA THR A 136 11.78 -10.67 -8.86
C THR A 136 12.92 -9.85 -8.25
N ASP A 137 13.52 -8.97 -9.06
CA ASP A 137 14.43 -7.93 -8.54
C ASP A 137 13.61 -6.85 -7.83
N LEU A 138 13.50 -6.96 -6.50
CA LEU A 138 12.71 -6.05 -5.66
C LEU A 138 13.22 -4.60 -5.73
N ALA A 139 14.53 -4.39 -5.92
CA ALA A 139 15.09 -3.05 -6.04
C ALA A 139 14.69 -2.40 -7.36
N ARG A 140 14.80 -3.12 -8.49
CA ARG A 140 14.30 -2.67 -9.79
C ARG A 140 12.78 -2.44 -9.74
N ARG A 141 12.04 -3.37 -9.15
CA ARG A 141 10.59 -3.27 -8.96
C ARG A 141 10.20 -1.99 -8.20
N PHE A 142 10.91 -1.66 -7.11
CA PHE A 142 10.72 -0.40 -6.40
C PHE A 142 11.02 0.81 -7.27
N ARG A 143 12.13 0.80 -8.02
CA ARG A 143 12.52 1.91 -8.90
C ARG A 143 11.50 2.17 -10.01
N LEU A 144 10.89 1.12 -10.57
CA LEU A 144 9.79 1.24 -11.53
C LEU A 144 8.55 1.88 -10.89
N PHE A 145 8.15 1.40 -9.71
CA PHE A 145 7.01 1.95 -8.96
C PHE A 145 7.25 3.44 -8.62
N ALA A 146 8.41 3.76 -8.05
CA ALA A 146 8.82 5.13 -7.72
C ALA A 146 8.94 6.03 -8.96
N GLY A 147 9.46 5.51 -10.07
CA GLY A 147 9.55 6.22 -11.35
C GLY A 147 8.18 6.55 -11.93
N ALA A 148 7.21 5.63 -11.82
CA ALA A 148 5.83 5.87 -12.19
C ALA A 148 5.14 6.90 -11.29
N HIS A 149 5.61 7.13 -10.07
CA HIS A 149 5.21 8.27 -9.22
C HIS A 149 6.02 9.55 -9.45
N HIS A 150 7.06 9.52 -10.29
CA HIS A 150 8.02 10.60 -10.49
C HIS A 150 8.82 11.00 -9.25
N LEU A 151 9.14 10.03 -8.40
CA LEU A 151 9.90 10.29 -7.18
C LEU A 151 11.41 10.43 -7.46
N GLY A 152 11.97 11.54 -7.00
CA GLY A 152 13.42 11.75 -6.92
C GLY A 152 14.07 11.00 -5.75
N ALA A 153 15.40 11.03 -5.66
CA ALA A 153 16.19 10.31 -4.65
C ALA A 153 15.69 10.55 -3.21
N ALA A 154 15.53 11.82 -2.83
CA ALA A 154 15.11 12.21 -1.49
C ALA A 154 13.70 11.69 -1.15
N GLN A 155 12.78 11.68 -2.13
CA GLN A 155 11.43 11.16 -1.92
C GLN A 155 11.42 9.62 -1.81
N ARG A 156 12.28 8.94 -2.56
CA ARG A 156 12.47 7.49 -2.43
C ARG A 156 12.98 7.12 -1.03
N GLU A 157 13.95 7.88 -0.52
CA GLU A 157 14.48 7.72 0.84
C GLU A 157 13.38 7.95 1.88
N GLN A 158 12.56 9.00 1.72
CA GLN A 158 11.41 9.26 2.58
C GLN A 158 10.41 8.08 2.56
N VAL A 159 10.08 7.55 1.39
CA VAL A 159 9.20 6.37 1.26
C VAL A 159 9.78 5.17 2.01
N THR A 160 11.06 4.84 1.82
CA THR A 160 11.68 3.71 2.54
C THR A 160 11.75 3.93 4.06
N SER A 161 11.92 5.18 4.49
CA SER A 161 11.91 5.57 5.90
C SER A 161 10.51 5.43 6.50
N MET A 162 9.46 5.82 5.76
CA MET A 162 8.06 5.65 6.18
C MET A 162 7.67 4.18 6.29
N VAL A 163 8.12 3.32 5.37
CA VAL A 163 7.93 1.86 5.48
C VAL A 163 8.61 1.33 6.74
N SER A 164 9.83 1.78 7.01
CA SER A 164 10.57 1.41 8.21
C SER A 164 9.81 1.81 9.48
N ALA A 165 9.38 3.07 9.60
CA ALA A 165 8.61 3.56 10.74
C ALA A 165 7.28 2.81 10.91
N PHE A 166 6.58 2.52 9.81
CA PHE A 166 5.37 1.70 9.83
C PHE A 166 5.64 0.31 10.41
N LEU A 167 6.75 -0.34 10.05
CA LEU A 167 7.08 -1.66 10.58
C LEU A 167 7.30 -1.64 12.10
N ASP A 168 7.93 -0.59 12.64
CA ASP A 168 8.14 -0.42 14.08
C ASP A 168 6.79 -0.25 14.80
N ASP A 169 5.95 0.65 14.29
CA ASP A 169 4.61 0.90 14.83
C ASP A 169 3.74 -0.36 14.75
N ALA A 170 3.77 -1.08 13.62
CA ALA A 170 3.02 -2.31 13.42
C ALA A 170 3.49 -3.41 14.37
N LEU A 171 4.80 -3.58 14.59
CA LEU A 171 5.33 -4.55 15.55
C LEU A 171 4.82 -4.28 16.96
N ALA A 172 4.93 -3.05 17.44
CA ALA A 172 4.43 -2.67 18.76
C ALA A 172 2.90 -2.82 18.86
N SER A 173 2.18 -2.46 17.80
CA SER A 173 0.72 -2.50 17.70
C SER A 173 0.16 -3.92 17.71
N ILE A 174 0.76 -4.84 16.94
CA ILE A 174 0.37 -6.24 16.86
C ILE A 174 0.73 -6.96 18.15
N ARG A 175 1.92 -6.72 18.72
CA ARG A 175 2.33 -7.26 20.02
C ARG A 175 1.30 -6.93 21.11
N ARG A 176 0.98 -5.65 21.29
CA ARG A 176 0.01 -5.21 22.31
C ARG A 176 -1.35 -5.86 22.13
N ARG A 177 -1.83 -6.03 20.90
CA ARG A 177 -3.13 -6.65 20.63
C ARG A 177 -3.11 -8.16 20.83
N ALA A 178 -2.00 -8.82 20.52
CA ALA A 178 -1.79 -10.23 20.82
C ALA A 178 -1.77 -10.46 22.34
N GLU A 179 -1.02 -9.65 23.09
CA GLU A 179 -0.97 -9.69 24.56
C GLU A 179 -2.34 -9.38 25.21
N ALA A 180 -3.17 -8.55 24.56
CA ALA A 180 -4.55 -8.28 24.97
C ALA A 180 -5.56 -9.37 24.55
N GLY A 181 -5.13 -10.45 23.91
CA GLY A 181 -5.98 -11.60 23.57
C GLY A 181 -6.85 -11.42 22.33
N HIS A 182 -6.59 -10.44 21.46
CA HIS A 182 -7.33 -10.32 20.20
C HIS A 182 -6.97 -11.48 19.25
N PRO A 183 -7.93 -12.36 18.87
CA PRO A 183 -7.60 -13.65 18.24
C PRO A 183 -6.77 -13.55 16.95
N GLY A 184 -7.12 -12.63 16.05
CA GLY A 184 -6.39 -12.45 14.78
C GLY A 184 -4.95 -11.98 14.97
N PHE A 185 -4.72 -11.06 15.93
CA PHE A 185 -3.39 -10.56 16.25
C PHE A 185 -2.55 -11.59 17.01
N ALA A 186 -3.17 -12.35 17.92
CA ALA A 186 -2.52 -13.46 18.62
C ALA A 186 -2.05 -14.54 17.64
N ARG A 187 -2.89 -14.90 16.67
CA ARG A 187 -2.51 -15.83 15.59
C ARG A 187 -1.36 -15.28 14.75
N MET A 188 -1.47 -14.04 14.27
CA MET A 188 -0.41 -13.39 13.48
C MET A 188 0.94 -13.38 14.24
N TRP A 189 0.91 -13.11 15.55
CA TRP A 189 2.10 -13.15 16.39
C TRP A 189 2.70 -14.56 16.48
N ALA A 190 1.86 -15.57 16.75
CA ALA A 190 2.26 -16.98 16.83
C ALA A 190 2.82 -17.51 15.49
N ASP A 191 2.28 -17.04 14.36
CA ASP A 191 2.72 -17.39 13.01
C ASP A 191 4.06 -16.72 12.61
N GLY A 192 4.75 -16.07 13.55
CA GLY A 192 6.13 -15.60 13.37
C GLY A 192 6.26 -14.16 12.87
N TYR A 193 5.23 -13.33 13.02
CA TYR A 193 5.25 -11.93 12.57
C TYR A 193 6.43 -11.13 13.11
N GLU A 194 6.84 -11.34 14.37
CA GLU A 194 8.00 -10.63 14.94
C GLU A 194 9.28 -10.89 14.12
N GLY A 195 9.57 -12.15 13.82
CA GLY A 195 10.76 -12.53 13.05
C GLY A 195 10.74 -11.94 11.64
N MET A 196 9.60 -12.06 10.94
CA MET A 196 9.39 -11.51 9.60
C MET A 196 9.55 -9.97 9.58
N ASN A 197 8.96 -9.27 10.57
CA ASN A 197 9.04 -7.82 10.67
C ASN A 197 10.49 -7.36 10.89
N ARG A 198 11.22 -8.01 11.79
CA ARG A 198 12.64 -7.70 12.04
C ARG A 198 13.53 -7.97 10.83
N ARG A 199 13.31 -9.06 10.10
CA ARG A 199 14.01 -9.31 8.81
C ARG A 199 13.70 -8.24 7.78
N SER A 200 12.42 -7.84 7.66
CA SER A 200 12.02 -6.74 6.76
C SER A 200 12.75 -5.44 7.08
N ARG A 201 12.91 -5.10 8.36
CA ARG A 201 13.69 -3.94 8.83
C ARG A 201 15.17 -4.03 8.43
N VAL A 202 15.81 -5.18 8.65
CA VAL A 202 17.21 -5.40 8.27
C VAL A 202 17.38 -5.31 6.76
N TRP A 203 16.47 -5.93 5.99
CA TRP A 203 16.49 -5.89 4.53
C TRP A 203 16.40 -4.46 4.00
N LEU A 204 15.45 -3.64 4.50
CA LEU A 204 15.33 -2.23 4.10
C LEU A 204 16.62 -1.44 4.34
N LEU A 205 17.29 -1.65 5.49
CA LEU A 205 18.57 -0.99 5.78
C LEU A 205 19.68 -1.45 4.85
N GLN A 206 19.75 -2.75 4.56
CA GLN A 206 20.77 -3.33 3.67
C GLN A 206 20.65 -2.81 2.24
N TYR A 207 19.42 -2.70 1.71
CA TYR A 207 19.16 -2.35 0.31
C TYR A 207 18.77 -0.88 0.10
N ALA A 208 18.83 -0.02 1.13
CA ALA A 208 18.41 1.38 1.06
C ALA A 208 19.05 2.15 -0.10
N LYS A 209 20.36 1.96 -0.33
CA LYS A 209 21.09 2.62 -1.42
C LYS A 209 20.57 2.22 -2.80
N ASP A 210 20.31 0.93 -3.01
CA ASP A 210 19.85 0.40 -4.29
C ASP A 210 18.40 0.83 -4.59
N LEU A 211 17.55 0.87 -3.56
CA LEU A 211 16.18 1.37 -3.64
C LEU A 211 16.14 2.86 -4.01
N CYS A 212 17.03 3.66 -3.41
CA CYS A 212 17.04 5.12 -3.60
C CYS A 212 17.83 5.58 -4.83
N ALA A 213 18.57 4.67 -5.49
CA ALA A 213 19.36 4.99 -6.67
C ALA A 213 18.49 5.56 -7.80
N VAL A 214 18.97 6.64 -8.41
CA VAL A 214 18.39 7.26 -9.61
C VAL A 214 19.46 7.13 -10.70
N GLY A 215 19.38 6.06 -11.48
CA GLY A 215 20.30 5.78 -12.59
C GLY A 215 19.50 5.42 -13.85
N PRO A 216 20.11 5.47 -15.04
CA PRO A 216 19.41 5.13 -16.27
C PRO A 216 19.02 3.66 -16.18
N ASP A 217 17.72 3.37 -16.17
CA ASP A 217 17.24 2.00 -16.31
C ASP A 217 17.82 1.47 -17.62
N ARG A 218 18.72 0.49 -17.53
CA ARG A 218 19.24 -0.18 -18.73
C ARG A 218 18.03 -0.86 -19.40
N GLN A 219 17.73 -0.40 -20.61
CA GLN A 219 16.88 -1.09 -21.56
C GLN A 219 17.48 -2.45 -21.91
#